data_AF-A0A7X4Y3J3-F1
#
_entry.id   AF-A0A7X4Y3J3-F1
#
_cell.length_a   1.000
_cell.length_b   1.000
_cell.length_c   1.000
_cell.angle_alpha   90.00
_cell.angle_beta   90.00
_cell.angle_gamma   90.00
#
_symmetry.space_group_name_H-M   'P 1'
#
loop_
_entity.id
_entity.type
_entity.pdbx_description
1 polymer ?
#
loop_
_entity_poly.entity_id
_entity_poly.type
_entity_poly.pdbx_seq_one_letter_code
_entity_poly.pdbx_strand_id
1 'polypeptide(L)'
;VEADSVDFSKGFWGSRYNKGGAEDYFNCTLTEEEYRVFYEGLLKAEKVPLKDFEKAIYFEGCMPIETLAERGYKTLLFGPMKPVGLIDPRTGKEPFAVVQLRRENREGTLLSLVGFQTRMTYSEQKRVFRLIPCLRNAVFVKLGSMHRNTFIQSNRILTPFLNMRKYPNIFFAGQITGVEGYTASVGTGLMAGINASRLIRGLDLVVPPEETMLGSLIRDITSKTGTLQPMAPVMGLLPPLDQKVKSREEKKRLLAERAIRAMKAFKEEILRE
;
A
#
# COMPACT_ATOMS: atom_id res chain seq x y z
N VAL A 1 -16.51 -4.21 9.44
CA VAL A 1 -17.99 -4.22 9.37
C VAL A 1 -18.43 -5.65 9.56
N GLU A 2 -19.48 -5.90 10.35
CA GLU A 2 -20.08 -7.23 10.46
C GLU A 2 -20.74 -7.59 9.12
N ALA A 3 -20.44 -8.78 8.60
CA ALA A 3 -20.86 -9.17 7.26
C ALA A 3 -22.40 -9.27 7.12
N ASP A 4 -23.09 -9.71 8.17
CA ASP A 4 -24.56 -9.81 8.24
C ASP A 4 -25.28 -8.45 8.23
N SER A 5 -24.58 -7.37 8.61
CA SER A 5 -25.09 -5.99 8.55
C SER A 5 -24.94 -5.33 7.17
N VAL A 6 -24.31 -6.01 6.21
CA VAL A 6 -24.09 -5.50 4.84
C VAL A 6 -25.22 -5.93 3.91
N ASP A 7 -25.81 -4.99 3.17
CA ASP A 7 -26.80 -5.29 2.14
C ASP A 7 -26.10 -5.77 0.85
N PHE A 8 -25.95 -7.09 0.75
CA PHE A 8 -25.33 -7.74 -0.41
C PHE A 8 -26.13 -7.60 -1.70
N SER A 9 -27.42 -7.20 -1.64
CA SER A 9 -28.22 -6.93 -2.84
C SER A 9 -27.75 -5.69 -3.60
N LYS A 10 -26.95 -4.82 -2.96
CA LYS A 10 -26.41 -3.56 -3.51
C LYS A 10 -25.02 -3.71 -4.16
N GLY A 11 -24.59 -4.93 -4.44
CA GLY A 11 -23.31 -5.18 -5.07
C GLY A 11 -23.20 -6.60 -5.59
N PHE A 12 -21.98 -7.04 -5.85
CA PHE A 12 -21.68 -8.39 -6.30
C PHE A 12 -20.27 -8.82 -5.89
N TRP A 13 -20.08 -10.11 -5.65
CA TRP A 13 -18.76 -10.69 -5.45
C TRP A 13 -18.04 -10.81 -6.80
N GLY A 14 -16.77 -10.40 -6.84
CA GLY A 14 -15.99 -10.49 -8.07
C GLY A 14 -14.64 -9.80 -8.02
N SER A 15 -13.75 -10.25 -8.88
CA SER A 15 -12.40 -9.71 -9.06
C SER A 15 -12.29 -8.94 -10.37
N ARG A 16 -11.42 -7.93 -10.42
CA ARG A 16 -11.19 -7.15 -11.64
C ARG A 16 -10.72 -8.06 -12.79
N TYR A 17 -11.25 -7.81 -13.98
CA TYR A 17 -10.96 -8.55 -15.21
C TYR A 17 -11.21 -10.06 -15.13
N ASN A 18 -11.98 -10.54 -14.14
CA ASN A 18 -12.16 -11.97 -13.84
C ASN A 18 -10.83 -12.73 -13.67
N LYS A 19 -9.75 -12.02 -13.27
CA LYS A 19 -8.39 -12.59 -13.12
C LYS A 19 -8.05 -13.03 -11.69
N GLY A 20 -9.00 -12.99 -10.76
CA GLY A 20 -8.83 -13.42 -9.37
C GLY A 20 -9.71 -14.61 -9.02
N GLY A 21 -9.55 -15.16 -7.80
CA GLY A 21 -10.54 -16.08 -7.25
C GLY A 21 -11.92 -15.43 -7.25
N ALA A 22 -12.97 -16.20 -7.48
CA ALA A 22 -14.33 -15.68 -7.68
C ALA A 22 -14.92 -14.91 -6.48
N GLU A 23 -14.23 -14.82 -5.34
CA GLU A 23 -14.81 -14.37 -4.07
C GLU A 23 -13.94 -13.43 -3.21
N ASP A 24 -12.83 -12.89 -3.73
CA ASP A 24 -11.90 -12.13 -2.86
C ASP A 24 -12.47 -10.79 -2.37
N TYR A 25 -13.36 -10.18 -3.17
CA TYR A 25 -13.94 -8.88 -2.89
C TYR A 25 -15.44 -8.85 -3.18
N PHE A 26 -16.20 -8.22 -2.26
CA PHE A 26 -17.55 -7.77 -2.54
C PHE A 26 -17.51 -6.33 -3.05
N ASN A 27 -18.08 -6.09 -4.23
CA ASN A 27 -18.08 -4.80 -4.91
C ASN A 27 -19.43 -4.12 -4.71
N CYS A 28 -19.48 -3.20 -3.76
CA CYS A 28 -20.63 -2.35 -3.53
C CYS A 28 -20.70 -1.28 -4.62
N THR A 29 -21.77 -1.26 -5.40
CA THR A 29 -21.89 -0.36 -6.56
C THR A 29 -22.57 0.94 -6.17
N LEU A 30 -22.11 2.05 -6.73
CA LEU A 30 -22.74 3.36 -6.58
C LEU A 30 -23.12 3.92 -7.95
N THR A 31 -24.30 4.53 -8.01
CA THR A 31 -24.69 5.46 -9.07
C THR A 31 -23.90 6.77 -8.96
N GLU A 32 -23.98 7.62 -9.99
CA GLU A 32 -23.34 8.94 -9.95
C GLU A 32 -23.92 9.82 -8.83
N GLU A 33 -25.24 9.75 -8.62
CA GLU A 33 -25.94 10.50 -7.57
C GLU A 33 -25.52 10.04 -6.17
N GLU A 34 -25.45 8.72 -5.95
CA GLU A 34 -24.99 8.15 -4.67
C GLU A 34 -23.50 8.49 -4.42
N TYR A 35 -22.67 8.43 -5.47
CA TYR A 35 -21.28 8.85 -5.38
C TYR A 35 -21.17 10.33 -5.01
N ARG A 36 -21.96 11.21 -5.64
CA ARG A 36 -21.96 12.65 -5.33
C ARG A 36 -22.31 12.91 -3.88
N VAL A 37 -23.36 12.27 -3.36
CA VAL A 37 -23.77 12.39 -1.96
C VAL A 37 -22.66 11.92 -1.01
N PHE A 38 -22.03 10.78 -1.32
CA PHE A 38 -20.91 10.26 -0.53
C PHE A 38 -19.70 11.21 -0.57
N TYR A 39 -19.33 11.72 -1.74
CA TYR A 39 -18.25 12.68 -1.95
C TYR A 39 -18.47 13.98 -1.17
N GLU A 40 -19.67 14.57 -1.25
CA GLU A 40 -20.02 15.75 -0.46
C GLU A 40 -19.98 15.46 1.05
N GLY A 41 -20.37 14.26 1.45
CA GLY A 41 -20.28 13.78 2.82
C GLY A 41 -18.85 13.76 3.34
N LEU A 42 -17.88 13.31 2.52
CA LEU A 42 -16.45 13.31 2.83
C LEU A 42 -15.88 14.73 2.98
N LEU A 43 -16.23 15.65 2.08
CA LEU A 43 -15.74 17.03 2.13
C LEU A 43 -16.22 17.79 3.37
N LYS A 44 -17.42 17.48 3.85
CA LYS A 44 -18.02 18.10 5.04
C LYS A 44 -17.65 17.41 6.34
N ALA A 45 -16.92 16.30 6.29
CA ALA A 45 -16.65 15.49 7.45
C ALA A 45 -15.66 16.16 8.42
N GLU A 46 -16.00 16.16 9.71
CA GLU A 46 -15.07 16.58 10.75
C GLU A 46 -13.90 15.60 10.85
N LYS A 47 -12.69 16.16 10.99
CA LYS A 47 -11.44 15.41 11.09
C LYS A 47 -10.88 15.52 12.50
N VAL A 48 -10.23 14.46 12.96
CA VAL A 48 -9.46 14.50 14.21
C VAL A 48 -8.33 15.53 14.03
N PRO A 49 -8.24 16.56 14.88
CA PRO A 49 -7.21 17.60 14.75
C PRO A 49 -5.82 16.98 14.89
N LEU A 50 -4.83 17.57 14.21
CA LEU A 50 -3.43 17.27 14.47
C LEU A 50 -3.04 17.83 15.83
N LYS A 51 -2.17 17.13 16.56
CA LYS A 51 -1.50 17.72 17.73
C LYS A 51 -0.51 18.78 17.25
N ASP A 52 -0.19 19.77 18.10
CA ASP A 52 0.65 20.93 17.75
C ASP A 52 2.04 20.56 17.19
N PHE A 53 2.56 19.40 17.55
CA PHE A 53 3.86 18.88 17.09
C PHE A 53 3.78 18.01 15.83
N GLU A 54 2.59 17.81 15.26
CA GLU A 54 2.35 17.00 14.06
C GLU A 54 2.24 17.87 12.81
N LYS A 55 2.81 17.40 11.70
CA LYS A 55 2.63 18.01 10.38
C LYS A 55 1.81 17.09 9.49
N ALA A 56 0.91 17.65 8.69
CA ALA A 56 0.08 16.91 7.73
C ALA A 56 0.88 16.43 6.51
N ILE A 57 1.90 15.60 6.72
CA ILE A 57 2.68 14.99 5.64
C ILE A 57 2.17 13.56 5.49
N TYR A 58 1.47 13.30 4.39
CA TYR A 58 0.95 11.97 4.08
C TYR A 58 1.85 11.27 3.09
N PHE A 59 2.04 9.97 3.31
CA PHE A 59 2.58 9.09 2.29
C PHE A 59 1.53 8.96 1.16
N GLU A 60 1.90 9.29 -0.08
CA GLU A 60 0.97 9.31 -1.22
C GLU A 60 0.21 7.98 -1.42
N GLY A 61 0.85 6.84 -1.07
CA GLY A 61 0.21 5.53 -1.14
C GLY A 61 -0.79 5.21 -0.03
N CYS A 62 -0.90 6.05 1.00
CA CYS A 62 -1.72 5.83 2.20
C CYS A 62 -2.46 7.11 2.63
N MET A 63 -2.95 7.89 1.67
CA MET A 63 -3.66 9.12 1.97
C MET A 63 -5.07 8.87 2.54
N PRO A 64 -5.53 9.71 3.49
CA PRO A 64 -6.91 9.67 3.95
C PRO A 64 -7.90 9.90 2.80
N ILE A 65 -9.01 9.16 2.78
CA ILE A 65 -10.02 9.22 1.73
C ILE A 65 -10.65 10.61 1.60
N GLU A 66 -10.85 11.31 2.71
CA GLU A 66 -11.34 12.69 2.70
C GLU A 66 -10.32 13.66 2.10
N THR A 67 -9.02 13.42 2.28
CA THR A 67 -7.96 14.22 1.63
C THR A 67 -7.86 13.91 0.13
N LEU A 68 -8.13 12.68 -0.29
CA LEU A 68 -8.26 12.36 -1.71
C LEU A 68 -9.47 13.07 -2.33
N ALA A 69 -10.60 13.15 -1.62
CA ALA A 69 -11.78 13.88 -2.08
C ALA A 69 -11.48 15.38 -2.29
N GLU A 70 -10.73 16.00 -1.37
CA GLU A 70 -10.31 17.42 -1.47
C GLU A 70 -9.49 17.72 -2.71
N ARG A 71 -8.73 16.74 -3.23
CA ARG A 71 -7.94 16.89 -4.47
C ARG A 71 -8.80 16.95 -5.73
N GLY A 72 -10.07 16.56 -5.66
CA GLY A 72 -11.04 16.76 -6.73
C GLY A 72 -12.06 15.64 -6.89
N TYR A 73 -13.19 15.97 -7.51
CA TYR A 73 -14.36 15.09 -7.66
C TYR A 73 -14.05 13.74 -8.31
N LYS A 74 -13.15 13.68 -9.29
CA LYS A 74 -12.82 12.41 -9.98
C LYS A 74 -11.68 11.63 -9.31
N THR A 75 -11.02 12.19 -8.30
CA THR A 75 -9.82 11.57 -7.68
C THR A 75 -10.13 10.19 -7.12
N LEU A 76 -11.25 10.02 -6.42
CA LEU A 76 -11.64 8.72 -5.84
C LEU A 76 -11.91 7.67 -6.92
N LEU A 77 -12.43 8.08 -8.08
CA LEU A 77 -12.71 7.21 -9.25
C LEU A 77 -11.45 6.70 -9.94
N PHE A 78 -10.29 7.32 -9.69
CA PHE A 78 -9.00 6.82 -10.15
C PHE A 78 -8.23 6.06 -9.05
N GLY A 79 -8.69 6.15 -7.80
CA GLY A 79 -8.09 5.52 -6.63
C GLY A 79 -9.00 4.45 -6.02
N PRO A 80 -9.42 4.61 -4.75
CA PRO A 80 -10.09 3.55 -3.99
C PRO A 80 -11.49 3.19 -4.51
N MET A 81 -12.13 4.06 -5.31
CA MET A 81 -13.48 3.85 -5.82
C MET A 81 -13.55 3.54 -7.32
N LYS A 82 -12.41 3.22 -7.93
CA LYS A 82 -12.29 2.97 -9.37
C LYS A 82 -13.15 1.78 -9.82
N PRO A 83 -14.06 1.91 -10.80
CA PRO A 83 -14.87 0.78 -11.26
C PRO A 83 -14.16 -0.10 -12.30
N VAL A 84 -13.12 0.42 -12.95
CA VAL A 84 -12.47 -0.21 -14.12
C VAL A 84 -12.21 -1.72 -13.97
N GLY A 85 -12.75 -2.48 -14.92
CA GLY A 85 -12.59 -3.93 -14.99
C GLY A 85 -13.57 -4.71 -14.12
N LEU A 86 -14.62 -4.07 -13.62
CA LEU A 86 -15.72 -4.69 -12.89
C LEU A 86 -17.01 -4.47 -13.68
N ILE A 87 -17.65 -5.57 -14.10
CA ILE A 87 -18.97 -5.52 -14.75
C ILE A 87 -19.99 -6.00 -13.74
N ASP A 88 -21.00 -5.17 -13.47
CA ASP A 88 -22.08 -5.54 -12.57
C ASP A 88 -23.01 -6.55 -13.27
N PRO A 89 -23.13 -7.79 -12.77
CA PRO A 89 -23.94 -8.82 -13.40
C PRO A 89 -25.44 -8.47 -13.43
N ARG A 90 -25.90 -7.57 -12.55
CA ARG A 90 -27.30 -7.13 -12.50
C ARG A 90 -27.66 -6.17 -13.65
N THR A 91 -26.68 -5.41 -14.14
CA THR A 91 -26.91 -4.38 -15.17
C THR A 91 -26.17 -4.66 -16.48
N GLY A 92 -25.19 -5.58 -16.48
CA GLY A 92 -24.30 -5.86 -17.60
C GLY A 92 -23.33 -4.72 -17.92
N LYS A 93 -23.22 -3.70 -17.05
CA LYS A 93 -22.43 -2.48 -17.28
C LYS A 93 -21.38 -2.28 -16.19
N GLU A 94 -20.35 -1.50 -16.53
CA GLU A 94 -19.42 -0.99 -15.52
C GLU A 94 -20.16 0.04 -14.64
N PRO A 95 -20.15 -0.09 -13.29
CA PRO A 95 -20.79 0.87 -12.40
C PRO A 95 -20.03 2.22 -12.42
N PHE A 96 -20.69 3.30 -11.98
CA PHE A 96 -20.03 4.61 -11.93
C PHE A 96 -18.87 4.63 -10.93
N ALA A 97 -19.09 4.07 -9.74
CA ALA A 97 -18.08 3.88 -8.71
C ALA A 97 -18.32 2.57 -7.95
N VAL A 98 -17.27 2.07 -7.29
CA VAL A 98 -17.36 0.88 -6.42
C VAL A 98 -16.71 1.13 -5.07
N VAL A 99 -17.22 0.50 -4.02
CA VAL A 99 -16.49 0.31 -2.76
C VAL A 99 -16.23 -1.18 -2.61
N GLN A 100 -14.96 -1.57 -2.61
CA GLN A 100 -14.59 -2.97 -2.44
C GLN A 100 -14.50 -3.28 -0.94
N LEU A 101 -15.20 -4.34 -0.53
CA LEU A 101 -15.09 -4.95 0.79
C LEU A 101 -14.28 -6.24 0.66
N ARG A 102 -13.32 -6.47 1.55
CA ARG A 102 -12.55 -7.73 1.62
C ARG A 102 -12.83 -8.46 2.92
N ARG A 103 -12.76 -9.80 2.89
CA ARG A 103 -12.81 -10.63 4.10
C ARG A 103 -11.58 -10.34 4.96
N GLU A 104 -11.80 -10.05 6.24
CA GLU A 104 -10.72 -9.80 7.21
C GLU A 104 -10.38 -11.04 8.03
N ASN A 105 -11.34 -11.94 8.23
CA ASN A 105 -11.16 -13.21 8.92
C ASN A 105 -11.56 -14.39 8.04
N ARG A 106 -11.09 -15.58 8.43
CA ARG A 106 -11.31 -16.83 7.69
C ARG A 106 -12.80 -17.17 7.57
N GLU A 107 -13.57 -16.89 8.62
CA GLU A 107 -15.01 -17.17 8.69
C GLU A 107 -15.84 -16.18 7.84
N GLY A 108 -15.23 -15.09 7.36
CA GLY A 108 -15.90 -14.09 6.53
C GLY A 108 -16.95 -13.26 7.27
N THR A 109 -17.00 -13.34 8.61
CA THR A 109 -17.93 -12.56 9.44
C THR A 109 -17.54 -11.09 9.56
N LEU A 110 -16.30 -10.74 9.23
CA LEU A 110 -15.79 -9.38 9.22
C LEU A 110 -15.30 -8.98 7.83
N LEU A 111 -15.76 -7.81 7.40
CA LEU A 111 -15.35 -7.17 6.15
C LEU A 111 -14.67 -5.82 6.41
N SER A 112 -13.64 -5.48 5.63
CA SER A 112 -13.03 -4.14 5.64
C SER A 112 -13.19 -3.42 4.30
N LEU A 113 -13.24 -2.09 4.36
CA LEU A 113 -13.29 -1.23 3.18
C LEU A 113 -11.87 -1.04 2.64
N VAL A 114 -11.66 -1.42 1.37
CA VAL A 114 -10.34 -1.39 0.73
C VAL A 114 -9.99 0.03 0.29
N GLY A 115 -8.88 0.57 0.81
CA GLY A 115 -8.39 1.91 0.43
C GLY A 115 -9.14 3.07 1.09
N PHE A 116 -9.82 2.81 2.21
CA PHE A 116 -10.59 3.80 2.97
C PHE A 116 -9.84 4.18 4.27
N GLN A 117 -8.53 4.46 4.16
CA GLN A 117 -7.81 5.03 5.30
C GLN A 117 -8.42 6.42 5.61
N THR A 118 -8.53 6.81 6.87
CA THR A 118 -9.23 8.05 7.23
C THR A 118 -8.78 8.64 8.55
N ARG A 119 -8.90 9.96 8.66
CA ARG A 119 -8.77 10.78 9.87
C ARG A 119 -10.09 11.39 10.32
N MET A 120 -11.21 11.07 9.66
CA MET A 120 -12.53 11.50 10.11
C MET A 120 -12.77 11.06 11.57
N THR A 121 -13.49 11.88 12.34
CA THR A 121 -13.91 11.49 13.68
C THR A 121 -14.78 10.23 13.62
N TYR A 122 -14.85 9.46 14.70
CA TYR A 122 -15.61 8.21 14.70
C TYR A 122 -17.11 8.39 14.43
N SER A 123 -17.69 9.50 14.87
CA SER A 123 -19.08 9.88 14.51
C SER A 123 -19.22 10.08 13.01
N GLU A 124 -18.28 10.81 12.40
CA GLU A 124 -18.30 11.13 10.98
C GLU A 124 -18.02 9.93 10.09
N GLN A 125 -17.13 9.02 10.51
CA GLN A 125 -16.96 7.74 9.82
C GLN A 125 -18.26 6.94 9.75
N LYS A 126 -18.98 6.82 10.87
CA LYS A 126 -20.29 6.13 10.89
C LYS A 126 -21.30 6.83 9.99
N ARG A 127 -21.37 8.17 10.05
CA ARG A 127 -22.30 8.98 9.23
C ARG A 127 -22.01 8.84 7.74
N VAL A 128 -20.76 9.08 7.34
CA VAL A 128 -20.34 9.14 5.94
C VAL A 128 -20.30 7.75 5.31
N PHE A 129 -19.78 6.73 6.00
CA PHE A 129 -19.73 5.38 5.43
C PHE A 129 -21.12 4.76 5.27
N ARG A 130 -22.13 5.17 6.06
CA ARG A 130 -23.52 4.76 5.85
C ARG A 130 -24.19 5.39 4.62
N LEU A 131 -23.58 6.39 3.99
CA LEU A 131 -24.03 6.89 2.69
C LEU A 131 -23.74 5.89 1.56
N ILE A 132 -22.81 4.94 1.78
CA ILE A 132 -22.51 3.87 0.82
C ILE A 132 -23.70 2.90 0.81
N PRO A 133 -24.28 2.57 -0.37
CA PRO A 133 -25.56 1.86 -0.45
C PRO A 133 -25.65 0.55 0.33
N CYS A 134 -24.64 -0.32 0.22
CA CYS A 134 -24.58 -1.60 0.95
C CYS A 134 -24.30 -1.45 2.45
N LEU A 135 -23.86 -0.27 2.90
CA LEU A 135 -23.44 -0.03 4.29
C LEU A 135 -24.43 0.84 5.08
N ARG A 136 -25.62 1.14 4.54
CA ARG A 136 -26.61 2.00 5.20
C ARG A 136 -26.93 1.57 6.63
N ASN A 137 -27.03 0.26 6.85
CA ASN A 137 -27.33 -0.35 8.15
C ASN A 137 -26.10 -1.03 8.78
N ALA A 138 -24.89 -0.74 8.27
CA ALA A 138 -23.67 -1.41 8.71
C ALA A 138 -23.39 -1.22 10.20
N VAL A 139 -22.97 -2.32 10.82
CA VAL A 139 -22.40 -2.38 12.16
C VAL A 139 -20.87 -2.32 12.05
N PHE A 140 -20.29 -1.22 12.53
CA PHE A 140 -18.84 -0.99 12.48
C PHE A 140 -18.17 -1.53 13.76
N VAL A 141 -17.62 -2.74 13.68
CA VAL A 141 -16.84 -3.38 14.77
C VAL A 141 -15.54 -2.63 15.07
N LYS A 142 -14.91 -2.08 14.03
CA LYS A 142 -13.67 -1.30 14.12
C LYS A 142 -13.73 -0.13 13.16
N LEU A 143 -13.40 1.06 13.65
CA LEU A 143 -13.31 2.28 12.87
C LEU A 143 -11.86 2.55 12.46
N GLY A 144 -11.69 3.28 11.36
CA GLY A 144 -10.41 3.62 10.80
C GLY A 144 -9.65 4.63 11.65
N SER A 145 -8.33 4.54 11.62
CA SER A 145 -7.43 5.53 12.19
C SER A 145 -6.18 5.63 11.33
N MET A 146 -5.63 6.83 11.25
CA MET A 146 -4.29 7.04 10.72
C MET A 146 -3.31 7.12 11.87
N HIS A 147 -2.23 6.35 11.77
CA HIS A 147 -1.14 6.38 12.75
C HIS A 147 0.04 7.16 12.20
N ARG A 148 0.69 7.90 13.08
CA ARG A 148 1.98 8.52 12.78
C ARG A 148 3.07 7.45 12.83
N ASN A 149 3.81 7.32 11.75
CA ASN A 149 5.01 6.49 11.68
C ASN A 149 6.25 7.38 11.84
N THR A 150 7.19 6.93 12.67
CA THR A 150 8.50 7.59 12.84
C THR A 150 9.54 6.83 12.04
N PHE A 151 10.32 7.55 11.24
CA PHE A 151 11.41 6.99 10.46
C PHE A 151 12.65 7.89 10.51
N ILE A 152 13.83 7.28 10.34
CA ILE A 152 15.11 7.98 10.29
C ILE A 152 15.42 8.46 8.86
N GLN A 153 16.23 9.51 8.73
CA GLN A 153 16.77 9.94 7.44
C GLN A 153 17.90 8.98 7.01
N SER A 154 17.52 7.77 6.58
CA SER A 154 18.45 6.67 6.23
C SER A 154 19.50 7.09 5.21
N ASN A 155 19.12 7.95 4.26
CA ASN A 155 20.02 8.52 3.26
C ASN A 155 21.18 9.35 3.83
N ARG A 156 21.03 9.84 5.06
CA ARG A 156 22.06 10.60 5.78
C ARG A 156 22.86 9.75 6.74
N ILE A 157 22.26 8.72 7.34
CA ILE A 157 22.85 8.04 8.49
C ILE A 157 23.20 6.57 8.26
N LEU A 158 22.59 5.90 7.27
CA LEU A 158 22.86 4.51 6.96
C LEU A 158 23.80 4.37 5.75
N THR A 159 24.55 3.27 5.73
CA THR A 159 25.21 2.76 4.53
C THR A 159 24.22 1.88 3.73
N PRO A 160 24.56 1.47 2.49
CA PRO A 160 23.81 0.45 1.75
C PRO A 160 23.69 -0.91 2.46
N PHE A 161 24.51 -1.20 3.47
CA PHE A 161 24.45 -2.44 4.26
C PHE A 161 23.42 -2.40 5.39
N LEU A 162 22.70 -1.28 5.52
CA LEU A 162 21.72 -0.98 6.58
C LEU A 162 22.31 -0.77 7.99
N ASN A 163 23.64 -0.66 8.12
CA ASN A 163 24.28 -0.19 9.36
C ASN A 163 24.49 1.33 9.36
N MET A 164 24.66 1.90 10.56
CA MET A 164 24.99 3.32 10.70
C MET A 164 26.40 3.62 10.20
N ARG A 165 26.56 4.75 9.49
CA ARG A 165 27.87 5.26 9.06
C ARG A 165 28.80 5.55 10.24
N LYS A 166 28.25 6.10 11.34
CA LYS A 166 29.01 6.48 12.54
C LYS A 166 29.27 5.30 13.49
N TYR A 167 28.35 4.34 13.55
CA TYR A 167 28.42 3.18 14.45
C TYR A 167 28.19 1.90 13.63
N PRO A 168 29.23 1.36 12.99
CA PRO A 168 29.09 0.27 12.01
C PRO A 168 28.48 -1.02 12.55
N ASN A 169 28.45 -1.19 13.87
CA ASN A 169 27.84 -2.33 14.57
C ASN A 169 26.34 -2.17 14.86
N ILE A 170 25.73 -1.03 14.53
CA ILE A 170 24.29 -0.78 14.74
C ILE A 170 23.57 -0.86 13.39
N PHE A 171 22.64 -1.80 13.27
CA PHE A 171 21.83 -2.03 12.08
C PHE A 171 20.37 -1.58 12.28
N PHE A 172 19.75 -1.08 11.22
CA PHE A 172 18.34 -0.71 11.20
C PHE A 172 17.60 -1.47 10.09
N ALA A 173 16.36 -1.84 10.34
CA ALA A 173 15.51 -2.52 9.37
C ALA A 173 14.03 -2.25 9.64
N GLY A 174 13.19 -2.51 8.65
CA GLY A 174 11.75 -2.27 8.78
C GLY A 174 11.37 -0.81 8.63
N GLN A 175 10.13 -0.49 8.98
CA GLN A 175 9.50 0.82 8.79
C GLN A 175 10.35 2.01 9.30
N ILE A 176 11.17 1.81 10.34
CA ILE A 176 12.05 2.86 10.85
C ILE A 176 13.06 3.35 9.80
N THR A 177 13.49 2.52 8.84
CA THR A 177 14.43 2.92 7.79
C THR A 177 13.78 3.74 6.66
N GLY A 178 12.47 3.95 6.70
CA GLY A 178 11.72 4.61 5.63
C GLY A 178 11.28 3.66 4.53
N VAL A 179 11.28 2.35 4.75
CA VAL A 179 10.54 1.42 3.87
C VAL A 179 9.09 1.28 4.32
N GLU A 180 8.19 1.01 3.38
CA GLU A 180 6.76 0.78 3.65
C GLU A 180 6.31 -0.59 3.17
N GLY A 181 5.49 -1.25 3.99
CA GLY A 181 4.93 -2.57 3.71
C GLY A 181 5.67 -3.72 4.38
N TYR A 182 4.93 -4.79 4.67
CA TYR A 182 5.44 -5.96 5.39
C TYR A 182 6.58 -6.65 4.66
N THR A 183 6.45 -6.86 3.35
CA THR A 183 7.49 -7.52 2.54
C THR A 183 8.78 -6.72 2.48
N ALA A 184 8.69 -5.39 2.41
CA ALA A 184 9.86 -4.51 2.47
C ALA A 184 10.53 -4.55 3.85
N SER A 185 9.73 -4.58 4.91
CA SER A 185 10.24 -4.67 6.27
C SER A 185 10.93 -6.01 6.55
N VAL A 186 10.34 -7.12 6.10
CA VAL A 186 10.94 -8.45 6.17
C VAL A 186 12.23 -8.51 5.37
N GLY A 187 12.24 -7.98 4.14
CA GLY A 187 13.42 -7.99 3.27
C GLY A 187 14.60 -7.20 3.87
N THR A 188 14.34 -5.99 4.37
CA THR A 188 15.38 -5.20 5.04
C THR A 188 15.83 -5.83 6.35
N GLY A 189 14.93 -6.47 7.11
CA GLY A 189 15.27 -7.22 8.32
C GLY A 189 16.20 -8.40 8.04
N LEU A 190 15.90 -9.16 6.99
CA LEU A 190 16.75 -10.25 6.53
C LEU A 190 18.14 -9.75 6.17
N MET A 191 18.25 -8.67 5.39
CA MET A 191 19.55 -8.11 5.00
C MET A 191 20.35 -7.56 6.18
N ALA A 192 19.70 -6.83 7.08
CA ALA A 192 20.34 -6.33 8.29
C ALA A 192 20.86 -7.49 9.17
N GLY A 193 20.09 -8.58 9.30
CA GLY A 193 20.51 -9.78 10.03
C GLY A 193 21.68 -10.51 9.37
N ILE A 194 21.64 -10.67 8.03
CA ILE A 194 22.75 -11.25 7.25
C ILE A 194 24.03 -10.44 7.48
N ASN A 195 23.97 -9.11 7.31
CA ASN A 195 25.14 -8.26 7.48
C ASN A 195 25.64 -8.18 8.92
N ALA A 196 24.74 -8.19 9.91
CA ALA A 196 25.14 -8.26 11.31
C ALA A 196 25.89 -9.57 11.63
N SER A 197 25.41 -10.71 11.12
CA SER A 197 26.08 -12.00 11.26
C SER A 197 27.46 -12.02 10.57
N ARG A 198 27.54 -11.48 9.35
CA ARG A 198 28.80 -11.37 8.60
C ARG A 198 29.82 -10.49 9.31
N LEU A 199 29.39 -9.35 9.86
CA LEU A 199 30.24 -8.46 10.66
C LEU A 199 30.88 -9.19 11.85
N ILE A 200 30.10 -9.98 12.59
CA ILE A 200 30.59 -10.75 13.74
C ILE A 200 31.59 -11.85 13.30
N ARG A 201 31.39 -12.42 12.12
CA ARG A 201 32.26 -13.44 11.52
C ARG A 201 33.50 -12.85 10.83
N GLY A 202 33.66 -11.53 10.78
CA GLY A 202 34.74 -10.87 10.06
C GLY A 202 34.66 -11.02 8.53
N LEU A 203 33.45 -11.25 8.00
CA LEU A 203 33.18 -11.34 6.57
C LEU A 203 32.76 -9.98 6.00
N ASP A 204 33.00 -9.76 4.71
CA ASP A 204 32.59 -8.55 4.02
C ASP A 204 31.07 -8.38 4.01
N LEU A 205 30.57 -7.17 4.22
CA LEU A 205 29.12 -6.92 4.15
C LEU A 205 28.63 -6.98 2.71
N VAL A 206 27.36 -7.34 2.53
CA VAL A 206 26.74 -7.59 1.21
C VAL A 206 25.50 -6.74 1.00
N VAL A 207 25.23 -6.42 -0.26
CA VAL A 207 24.03 -5.69 -0.70
C VAL A 207 23.42 -6.47 -1.88
N PRO A 208 22.09 -6.67 -1.93
CA PRO A 208 21.48 -7.29 -3.08
C PRO A 208 21.69 -6.44 -4.35
N PRO A 209 21.80 -7.06 -5.53
CA PRO A 209 21.93 -6.33 -6.79
C PRO A 209 20.79 -5.32 -6.99
N GLU A 210 21.07 -4.18 -7.61
CA GLU A 210 20.06 -3.14 -7.84
C GLU A 210 18.95 -3.58 -8.79
N GLU A 211 19.18 -4.60 -9.62
CA GLU A 211 18.15 -5.22 -10.46
C GLU A 211 17.09 -5.93 -9.63
N THR A 212 17.38 -6.24 -8.36
CA THR A 212 16.40 -6.82 -7.44
C THR A 212 15.56 -5.73 -6.80
N MET A 213 14.29 -6.04 -6.50
CA MET A 213 13.41 -5.09 -5.81
C MET A 213 13.97 -4.67 -4.44
N LEU A 214 14.59 -5.59 -3.70
CA LEU A 214 15.18 -5.30 -2.41
C LEU A 214 16.42 -4.41 -2.52
N GLY A 215 17.33 -4.71 -3.46
CA GLY A 215 18.53 -3.91 -3.70
C GLY A 215 18.19 -2.50 -4.16
N SER A 216 17.29 -2.36 -5.14
CA SER A 216 16.75 -1.06 -5.57
C SER A 216 16.12 -0.26 -4.44
N LEU A 217 15.33 -0.90 -3.58
CA LEU A 217 14.68 -0.24 -2.44
C LEU A 217 15.69 0.22 -1.40
N ILE A 218 16.66 -0.63 -1.04
CA ILE A 218 17.75 -0.28 -0.12
C ILE A 218 18.57 0.88 -0.68
N ARG A 219 18.87 0.86 -1.97
CA ARG A 219 19.56 1.96 -2.67
C ARG A 219 18.77 3.25 -2.57
N ASP A 220 17.47 3.26 -2.90
CA ASP A 220 16.63 4.46 -2.81
C ASP A 220 16.68 5.06 -1.39
N ILE A 221 16.42 4.27 -0.34
CA ILE A 221 16.37 4.82 1.02
C ILE A 221 17.74 5.27 1.55
N THR A 222 18.85 4.76 1.01
CA THR A 222 20.22 5.08 1.48
C THR A 222 20.96 6.09 0.61
N SER A 223 20.54 6.30 -0.65
CA SER A 223 21.23 7.20 -1.60
C SER A 223 20.37 8.35 -2.12
N LYS A 224 19.07 8.41 -1.79
CA LYS A 224 18.18 9.50 -2.24
C LYS A 224 18.66 10.86 -1.76
N THR A 225 18.67 11.83 -2.67
CA THR A 225 19.03 13.21 -2.37
C THR A 225 17.88 13.94 -1.66
N GLY A 226 18.23 14.90 -0.80
CA GLY A 226 17.25 15.71 -0.07
C GLY A 226 16.63 15.00 1.14
N THR A 227 15.36 15.31 1.41
CA THR A 227 14.62 14.72 2.54
C THR A 227 14.01 13.39 2.12
N LEU A 228 14.36 12.33 2.83
CA LEU A 228 13.79 11.01 2.61
C LEU A 228 12.28 11.05 2.93
N GLN A 229 11.49 10.47 2.04
CA GLN A 229 10.10 10.11 2.26
C GLN A 229 10.00 8.58 2.23
N PRO A 230 9.08 7.98 3.00
CA PRO A 230 8.94 6.53 3.00
C PRO A 230 8.66 5.98 1.59
N MET A 231 9.16 4.77 1.31
CA MET A 231 9.09 4.16 -0.01
C MET A 231 8.60 2.71 0.08
N ALA A 232 7.57 2.40 -0.72
CA ALA A 232 7.10 1.02 -0.90
C ALA A 232 7.78 0.38 -2.12
N PRO A 233 7.85 -0.97 -2.20
CA PRO A 233 8.34 -1.66 -3.38
C PRO A 233 7.50 -1.32 -4.62
N VAL A 234 8.08 -0.61 -5.59
CA VAL A 234 7.42 -0.28 -6.85
C VAL A 234 8.34 -0.56 -8.03
N MET A 235 7.76 -1.05 -9.13
CA MET A 235 8.51 -1.39 -10.36
C MET A 235 9.33 -0.23 -10.93
N GLY A 236 8.98 1.01 -10.59
CA GLY A 236 9.73 2.20 -11.02
C GLY A 236 11.08 2.38 -10.35
N LEU A 237 11.37 1.67 -9.25
CA LEU A 237 12.69 1.69 -8.62
C LEU A 237 13.72 0.87 -9.40
N LEU A 238 13.25 -0.17 -10.11
CA LEU A 238 14.13 -1.07 -10.85
C LEU A 238 14.81 -0.32 -12.00
N PRO A 239 16.11 -0.60 -12.28
CA PRO A 239 16.79 -0.08 -13.45
C PRO A 239 16.01 -0.36 -14.74
N PRO A 240 16.10 0.49 -15.78
CA PRO A 240 15.45 0.23 -17.05
C PRO A 240 15.96 -1.08 -17.70
N LEU A 241 15.17 -1.63 -18.63
CA LEU A 241 15.63 -2.68 -19.52
C LEU A 241 16.42 -2.04 -20.67
N ASP A 242 17.44 -2.74 -21.18
CA ASP A 242 18.25 -2.26 -22.30
C ASP A 242 17.43 -2.10 -23.59
N GLN A 243 16.40 -2.94 -23.73
CA GLN A 243 15.49 -2.91 -24.87
C GLN A 243 14.22 -2.09 -24.60
N LYS A 244 13.76 -1.36 -25.62
CA LYS A 244 12.47 -0.66 -25.59
C LYS A 244 11.32 -1.68 -25.72
N VAL A 245 10.58 -1.85 -24.63
CA VAL A 245 9.38 -2.69 -24.59
C VAL A 245 8.13 -1.80 -24.65
N LYS A 246 7.32 -1.95 -25.70
CA LYS A 246 6.09 -1.15 -25.90
C LYS A 246 4.98 -1.52 -24.90
N SER A 247 4.79 -2.81 -24.65
CA SER A 247 3.76 -3.27 -23.72
C SER A 247 4.20 -3.04 -22.26
N ARG A 248 3.36 -2.32 -21.50
CA ARG A 248 3.60 -2.06 -20.07
C ARG A 248 3.59 -3.35 -19.24
N GLU A 249 2.74 -4.30 -19.60
CA GLU A 249 2.63 -5.61 -18.93
C GLU A 249 3.89 -6.44 -19.18
N GLU A 250 4.31 -6.51 -20.45
CA GLU A 250 5.52 -7.23 -20.85
C GLU A 250 6.77 -6.62 -20.21
N LYS A 251 6.85 -5.28 -20.15
CA LYS A 251 7.95 -4.58 -19.48
C LYS A 251 8.05 -4.98 -18.00
N LYS A 252 6.91 -5.04 -17.29
CA LYS A 252 6.87 -5.47 -15.88
C LYS A 252 7.30 -6.92 -15.72
N ARG A 253 6.86 -7.82 -16.61
CA ARG A 253 7.25 -9.24 -16.60
C ARG A 253 8.76 -9.40 -16.75
N LEU A 254 9.35 -8.77 -17.75
CA LEU A 254 10.79 -8.86 -18.02
C LEU A 254 11.64 -8.27 -16.88
N LEU A 255 11.20 -7.16 -16.28
CA LEU A 255 11.84 -6.59 -15.08
C LEU A 255 11.80 -7.57 -13.91
N ALA A 256 10.65 -8.20 -13.65
CA ALA A 256 10.50 -9.20 -12.60
C ALA A 256 11.40 -10.42 -12.82
N GLU A 257 11.47 -10.93 -14.06
CA GLU A 257 12.32 -12.07 -14.40
C GLU A 257 13.80 -11.75 -14.20
N ARG A 258 14.26 -10.56 -14.62
CA ARG A 258 15.64 -10.12 -14.36
C ARG A 258 15.92 -10.02 -12.85
N ALA A 259 14.99 -9.42 -12.09
CA ALA A 259 15.11 -9.30 -10.64
C ALA A 259 15.22 -10.67 -9.95
N ILE A 260 14.40 -11.64 -10.36
CA ILE A 260 14.43 -13.01 -9.82
C ILE A 260 15.76 -13.70 -10.16
N ARG A 261 16.24 -13.57 -11.40
CA ARG A 261 17.54 -14.14 -11.80
C ARG A 261 18.69 -13.55 -10.98
N ALA A 262 18.72 -12.22 -10.83
CA ALA A 262 19.75 -11.53 -10.04
C ALA A 262 19.72 -11.94 -8.56
N MET A 263 18.53 -12.06 -7.96
CA MET A 263 18.39 -12.50 -6.57
C MET A 263 18.82 -13.96 -6.38
N LYS A 264 18.57 -14.85 -7.35
CA LYS A 264 19.06 -16.23 -7.29
C LYS A 264 20.59 -16.29 -7.31
N ALA A 265 21.22 -15.57 -8.23
CA ALA A 265 22.68 -15.50 -8.31
C ALA A 265 23.29 -14.95 -7.01
N PHE A 266 22.75 -13.86 -6.48
CA PHE A 266 23.18 -13.28 -5.21
C PHE A 266 23.03 -14.24 -4.03
N LYS A 267 21.92 -14.98 -3.97
CA LYS A 267 21.72 -16.01 -2.93
C LYS A 267 22.79 -17.10 -3.02
N GLU A 268 23.11 -17.57 -4.23
CA GLU A 268 24.12 -18.61 -4.43
C GLU A 268 25.52 -18.14 -4.04
N GLU A 269 25.85 -16.87 -4.27
CA GLU A 269 27.10 -16.24 -3.86
C GLU A 269 27.23 -16.23 -2.32
N ILE A 270 26.22 -15.70 -1.62
CA ILE A 270 26.24 -15.64 -0.15
C ILE A 270 26.29 -17.03 0.49
N LEU A 271 25.60 -18.03 -0.08
CA LEU A 271 25.57 -19.38 0.49
C LEU A 271 26.88 -20.16 0.32
N ARG A 272 27.83 -19.66 -0.49
CA ARG A 272 29.15 -20.29 -0.66
C ARG A 272 30.18 -19.85 0.40
N GLU A 273 29.86 -18.86 1.23
CA GLU A 273 30.74 -18.22 2.23
C GLU A 273 30.37 -18.55 3.70
#